data_AF-A0A2E6BHL7-F1
#
_entry.id   AF-A0A2E6BHL7-F1
#
_cell.length_a   1.000
_cell.length_b   1.000
_cell.length_c   1.000
_cell.angle_alpha   90.00
_cell.angle_beta   90.00
_cell.angle_gamma   90.00
#
_symmetry.space_group_name_H-M   'P 1'
#
loop_
_entity.id
_entity.type
_entity.pdbx_description
1 polymer ?
#
loop_
_entity_poly.entity_id
_entity_poly.type
_entity_poly.pdbx_seq_one_letter_code
_entity_poly.pdbx_strand_id
1 'polypeptide(L)'
;MRFALITVVVTTLLLAASPRASAADFGLIDQHGQFHHLYRYRNVETVAVLTFSYQDAESLAAARQFANACDQAEPSQLACLLLNASDSADEIRNQAESPGNLPVLIDGSQTVAGTLGFTRLGELVTLDPASVDFKDAAITGFEAPGQGTAIDFHFLAALDERGISYQDDIAPLLQRRCAYCHIENGLAPWAMNRHIMVMGWSPMMREVLITRRMPPGQIDNAVGNWQQTHELSDAEMAMLIAWIDRGAPNDGSEDPLLVPPAPMEDWPLGQPDLIVDVPEQQIPATGNVDFLVEKVALDLTEDRWLRAISYKVGDRSVLHSLLVYAVEESVTEADPDALISGDNAQYISVYVPGEHSDQFGDDTGFLLSADRDLAFKLRYLTSGRETVDRSQIGLYFHDEAPARQLRTIMLEKPELNIPANAANHIETLRSEPLTQDARLESYSPHAHSRGKSMNLTATYPDGRQESLINVANFNYNWQLDYRAASEKLLPAGTVLTAETVYDNSSSNPFNADPDQTLDASYSDQSEMFVHFVRISESLRGAARTP
;
A
#
# COMPACT_ATOMS: atom_id res chain seq x y z
N MET A 1 45.19 51.01 -48.78
CA MET A 1 44.78 51.34 -47.39
C MET A 1 43.26 51.28 -47.37
N ARG A 2 42.59 50.18 -47.02
CA ARG A 2 42.50 49.45 -45.73
C ARG A 2 41.96 50.32 -44.59
N PHE A 3 40.65 50.21 -44.34
CA PHE A 3 40.08 50.19 -43.00
C PHE A 3 39.34 48.87 -42.86
N ALA A 4 39.85 47.99 -41.99
CA ALA A 4 39.27 46.70 -41.68
C ALA A 4 38.33 46.89 -40.48
N LEU A 5 37.05 46.58 -40.66
CA LEU A 5 36.11 46.38 -39.56
C LEU A 5 36.25 44.93 -39.10
N ILE A 6 36.70 44.73 -37.88
CA ILE A 6 36.73 43.42 -37.22
C ILE A 6 35.34 43.22 -36.61
N THR A 7 34.56 42.30 -37.19
CA THR A 7 33.32 41.80 -36.57
C THR A 7 33.69 40.62 -35.69
N VAL A 8 33.69 40.82 -34.37
CA VAL A 8 33.81 39.73 -33.39
C VAL A 8 32.44 39.06 -33.29
N VAL A 9 32.32 37.85 -33.84
CA VAL A 9 31.19 36.96 -33.58
C VAL A 9 31.51 36.23 -32.28
N VAL A 10 30.87 36.64 -31.19
CA VAL A 10 30.85 35.89 -29.94
C VAL A 10 29.79 34.79 -30.10
N THR A 11 30.24 33.57 -30.37
CA THR A 11 29.37 32.39 -30.34
C THR A 11 29.25 31.94 -28.88
N THR A 12 28.26 32.44 -28.17
CA THR A 12 27.89 31.92 -26.86
C THR A 12 27.21 30.56 -27.06
N LEU A 13 27.95 29.47 -26.82
CA LEU A 13 27.36 28.15 -26.57
C LEU A 13 26.61 28.25 -25.23
N LEU A 14 25.31 28.53 -25.28
CA LEU A 14 24.42 28.23 -24.16
C LEU A 14 24.13 26.73 -24.21
N LEU A 15 24.89 25.95 -23.43
CA LEU A 15 24.42 24.68 -22.91
C LEU A 15 23.22 25.03 -22.01
N ALA A 16 22.01 24.96 -22.58
CA ALA A 16 20.80 24.98 -21.78
C ALA A 16 20.78 23.68 -20.98
N ALA A 17 21.31 23.70 -19.76
CA ALA A 17 20.92 22.74 -18.75
C ALA A 17 19.42 22.97 -18.55
N SER A 18 18.60 22.03 -19.04
CA SER A 18 17.19 21.98 -18.68
C SER A 18 17.11 22.07 -17.17
N PRO A 19 16.37 23.03 -16.59
CA PRO A 19 16.20 23.07 -15.14
C PRO A 19 15.61 21.72 -14.74
N ARG A 20 16.33 20.99 -13.88
CA ARG A 20 15.78 19.81 -13.21
C ARG A 20 14.48 20.28 -12.55
N ALA A 21 13.37 19.62 -12.87
CA ALA A 21 12.07 19.98 -12.32
C ALA A 21 12.17 19.94 -10.78
N SER A 22 11.67 20.99 -10.14
CA SER A 22 11.53 21.07 -8.68
C SER A 22 10.52 20.01 -8.21
N ALA A 23 10.84 19.35 -7.10
CA ALA A 23 10.24 18.14 -6.49
C ALA A 23 10.89 16.82 -6.93
N ALA A 24 11.86 16.37 -6.12
CA ALA A 24 12.60 15.12 -6.29
C ALA A 24 12.12 14.00 -5.35
N ASP A 25 10.89 14.09 -4.80
CA ASP A 25 10.39 13.04 -3.90
C ASP A 25 10.15 11.75 -4.66
N PHE A 26 10.42 10.62 -4.02
CA PHE A 26 10.16 9.30 -4.59
C PHE A 26 10.01 8.24 -3.52
N GLY A 27 9.31 7.16 -3.87
CA GLY A 27 9.12 5.97 -3.06
C GLY A 27 9.50 4.71 -3.84
N LEU A 28 10.41 3.89 -3.31
CA LEU A 28 10.80 2.60 -3.89
C LEU A 28 10.99 1.54 -2.81
N ILE A 29 10.80 0.28 -3.19
CA ILE A 29 11.14 -0.87 -2.36
C ILE A 29 12.58 -1.30 -2.69
N ASP A 30 13.32 -1.75 -1.69
CA ASP A 30 14.65 -2.33 -1.86
C ASP A 30 14.62 -3.85 -2.08
N GLN A 31 15.80 -4.46 -2.27
CA GLN A 31 15.95 -5.90 -2.46
C GLN A 31 15.42 -6.74 -1.29
N HIS A 32 15.28 -6.16 -0.10
CA HIS A 32 14.77 -6.83 1.09
C HIS A 32 13.28 -6.59 1.33
N GLY A 33 12.60 -5.87 0.45
CA GLY A 33 11.19 -5.54 0.62
C GLY A 33 10.95 -4.32 1.53
N GLN A 34 11.99 -3.59 1.92
CA GLN A 34 11.85 -2.38 2.73
C GLN A 34 11.48 -1.19 1.85
N PHE A 35 10.52 -0.38 2.30
CA PHE A 35 10.10 0.81 1.56
C PHE A 35 10.93 2.04 1.96
N HIS A 36 11.49 2.70 0.96
CA HIS A 36 12.29 3.91 1.07
C HIS A 36 11.54 5.08 0.43
N HIS A 37 11.32 6.13 1.21
CA HIS A 37 10.71 7.38 0.77
C HIS A 37 11.63 8.54 1.15
N LEU A 38 12.04 9.36 0.18
CA LEU A 38 13.01 10.45 0.42
C LEU A 38 12.61 11.33 1.60
N TYR A 39 11.34 11.72 1.71
CA TYR A 39 10.85 12.53 2.83
C TYR A 39 11.10 11.90 4.22
N ARG A 40 11.09 10.56 4.34
CA ARG A 40 11.35 9.87 5.62
C ARG A 40 12.82 9.97 6.07
N TYR A 41 13.72 10.47 5.22
CA TYR A 41 15.11 10.75 5.55
C TYR A 41 15.36 12.16 6.10
N ARG A 42 14.32 12.95 6.39
CA ARG A 42 14.43 14.35 6.83
C ARG A 42 15.28 14.61 8.09
N ASN A 43 15.64 13.57 8.83
CA ASN A 43 16.57 13.63 9.96
C ASN A 43 18.05 13.49 9.55
N VAL A 44 18.34 13.30 8.27
CA VAL A 44 19.68 13.19 7.69
C VAL A 44 19.96 14.42 6.82
N GLU A 45 21.17 14.97 6.86
CA GLU A 45 21.49 16.18 6.08
C GLU A 45 21.47 15.97 4.56
N THR A 46 21.88 14.80 4.08
CA THR A 46 22.01 14.49 2.66
C THR A 46 21.62 13.03 2.38
N VAL A 47 20.83 12.81 1.34
CA VAL A 47 20.64 11.47 0.76
C VAL A 47 21.42 11.41 -0.55
N ALA A 48 22.29 10.40 -0.68
CA ALA A 48 23.08 10.14 -1.88
C ALA A 48 22.55 8.89 -2.57
N VAL A 49 22.21 9.02 -3.85
CA VAL A 49 21.68 7.94 -4.68
C VAL A 49 22.65 7.69 -5.83
N LEU A 50 23.21 6.49 -5.92
CA LEU A 50 24.09 6.07 -7.00
C LEU A 50 23.39 5.03 -7.89
N THR A 51 23.40 5.24 -9.21
CA THR A 51 22.90 4.22 -10.15
C THR A 51 23.92 3.12 -10.39
N PHE A 52 23.49 1.87 -10.50
CA PHE A 52 24.36 0.76 -10.91
C PHE A 52 23.56 -0.42 -11.49
N SER A 53 24.28 -1.37 -12.08
CA SER A 53 23.75 -2.68 -12.49
C SER A 53 24.73 -3.78 -12.08
N TYR A 54 24.20 -4.94 -11.69
CA TYR A 54 25.01 -6.14 -11.44
C TYR A 54 25.63 -6.71 -12.72
N GLN A 55 25.07 -6.36 -13.88
CA GLN A 55 25.57 -6.78 -15.20
C GLN A 55 26.65 -5.85 -15.77
N ASP A 56 26.90 -4.69 -15.14
CA ASP A 56 27.89 -3.72 -15.57
C ASP A 56 29.04 -3.61 -14.56
N ALA A 57 30.21 -4.15 -14.92
CA ALA A 57 31.34 -4.29 -14.01
C ALA A 57 31.92 -2.95 -13.52
N GLU A 58 31.84 -1.89 -14.32
CA GLU A 58 32.36 -0.56 -13.97
C GLU A 58 31.47 0.11 -12.93
N SER A 59 30.15 0.13 -13.15
CA SER A 59 29.20 0.67 -12.18
C SER A 59 29.15 -0.15 -10.89
N LEU A 60 29.32 -1.47 -10.96
CA LEU A 60 29.44 -2.30 -9.76
C LEU A 60 30.72 -1.97 -8.95
N ALA A 61 31.83 -1.68 -9.63
CA ALA A 61 33.05 -1.21 -8.98
C ALA A 61 32.85 0.17 -8.33
N ALA A 62 32.16 1.10 -9.04
CA ALA A 62 31.80 2.40 -8.50
C ALA A 62 30.89 2.27 -7.26
N ALA A 63 29.89 1.39 -7.29
CA ALA A 63 29.00 1.13 -6.16
C ALA A 63 29.76 0.61 -4.93
N ARG A 64 30.79 -0.22 -5.11
CA ARG A 64 31.66 -0.65 -4.01
C ARG A 64 32.51 0.50 -3.45
N GLN A 65 33.02 1.38 -4.31
CA GLN A 65 33.75 2.57 -3.85
C GLN A 65 32.83 3.52 -3.09
N PHE A 66 31.62 3.74 -3.60
CA PHE A 66 30.61 4.55 -2.96
C PHE A 66 30.23 4.01 -1.58
N ALA A 67 29.98 2.70 -1.47
CA ALA A 67 29.71 2.07 -0.18
C ALA A 67 30.84 2.29 0.84
N ASN A 68 32.10 2.13 0.43
CA ASN A 68 33.25 2.42 1.30
C ASN A 68 33.28 3.88 1.77
N ALA A 69 32.88 4.84 0.92
CA ALA A 69 32.81 6.25 1.29
C ALA A 69 31.66 6.52 2.29
N CYS A 70 30.52 5.86 2.09
CA CYS A 70 29.36 5.93 2.98
C CYS A 70 29.67 5.39 4.38
N ASP A 71 30.45 4.30 4.48
CA ASP A 71 30.88 3.73 5.76
C ASP A 71 31.75 4.67 6.61
N GLN A 72 32.34 5.72 6.00
CA GLN A 72 33.13 6.73 6.71
C GLN A 72 32.30 7.93 7.16
N ALA A 73 31.04 8.05 6.75
CA ALA A 73 30.18 9.18 7.06
C ALA A 73 29.35 8.93 8.32
N GLU A 74 29.08 10.00 9.07
CA GLU A 74 28.17 9.92 10.21
C GLU A 74 26.72 9.68 9.71
N PRO A 75 25.94 8.76 10.31
CA PRO A 75 24.58 8.43 9.85
C PRO A 75 23.61 9.63 9.82
N SER A 76 23.85 10.66 10.64
CA SER A 76 23.04 11.90 10.63
C SER A 76 23.39 12.84 9.48
N GLN A 77 24.53 12.66 8.81
CA GLN A 77 25.00 13.52 7.73
C GLN A 77 24.67 12.94 6.35
N LEU A 78 24.77 11.62 6.21
CA LEU A 78 24.66 10.95 4.93
C LEU A 78 23.89 9.63 5.03
N ALA A 79 22.84 9.52 4.22
CA ALA A 79 22.20 8.25 3.91
C ALA A 79 22.53 7.89 2.48
N CYS A 80 22.97 6.65 2.26
CA CYS A 80 23.38 6.16 0.95
C CYS A 80 22.44 5.08 0.44
N LEU A 81 22.01 5.24 -0.80
CA LEU A 81 21.12 4.32 -1.49
C LEU A 81 21.73 3.99 -2.87
N LEU A 82 21.55 2.76 -3.29
CA LEU A 82 21.83 2.35 -4.66
C LEU A 82 20.50 2.28 -5.42
N LEU A 83 20.49 2.70 -6.68
CA LEU A 83 19.33 2.64 -7.56
C LEU A 83 19.64 1.71 -8.73
N ASN A 84 18.79 0.71 -8.96
CA ASN A 84 18.90 -0.17 -10.11
C ASN A 84 17.62 -0.08 -10.95
N ALA A 85 17.79 0.43 -12.16
CA ALA A 85 16.74 0.61 -13.16
C ALA A 85 17.05 -0.16 -14.46
N SER A 86 17.95 -1.15 -14.39
CA SER A 86 18.46 -1.87 -15.58
C SER A 86 18.30 -3.39 -15.46
N ASP A 87 18.49 -3.93 -14.25
CA ASP A 87 18.31 -5.36 -14.00
C ASP A 87 16.85 -5.66 -13.61
N SER A 88 16.44 -6.92 -13.75
CA SER A 88 15.11 -7.33 -13.28
C SER A 88 15.04 -7.39 -11.75
N ALA A 89 13.85 -7.19 -11.18
CA ALA A 89 13.63 -7.27 -9.73
C ALA A 89 14.08 -8.63 -9.14
N ASP A 90 13.81 -9.73 -9.84
CA ASP A 90 14.24 -11.07 -9.43
C ASP A 90 15.76 -11.20 -9.43
N GLU A 91 16.45 -10.67 -10.44
CA GLU A 91 17.92 -10.69 -10.47
C GLU A 91 18.51 -9.91 -9.31
N ILE A 92 17.92 -8.75 -8.95
CA ILE A 92 18.36 -7.92 -7.82
C ILE A 92 18.15 -8.65 -6.49
N ARG A 93 16.96 -9.22 -6.26
CA ARG A 93 16.61 -9.91 -5.01
C ARG A 93 17.37 -11.22 -4.80
N ASN A 94 17.78 -11.88 -5.89
CA ASN A 94 18.54 -13.12 -5.83
C ASN A 94 20.06 -12.91 -5.64
N GLN A 95 20.54 -11.66 -5.54
CA GLN A 95 21.93 -11.40 -5.22
C GLN A 95 22.21 -11.74 -3.75
N ALA A 96 23.35 -12.40 -3.51
CA ALA A 96 23.74 -12.82 -2.17
C ALA A 96 24.01 -11.61 -1.24
N GLU A 97 24.65 -10.57 -1.77
CA GLU A 97 24.97 -9.33 -1.03
C GLU A 97 24.94 -8.13 -1.99
N SER A 98 24.49 -6.97 -1.50
CA SER A 98 24.64 -5.69 -2.19
C SER A 98 26.01 -5.07 -1.87
N PRO A 99 26.51 -4.15 -2.72
CA PRO A 99 27.76 -3.43 -2.44
C PRO A 99 27.73 -2.75 -1.06
N GLY A 100 28.56 -3.25 -0.14
CA GLY A 100 28.66 -2.77 1.25
C GLY A 100 27.36 -2.83 2.05
N ASN A 101 26.46 -3.77 1.73
CA ASN A 101 25.13 -3.90 2.36
C ASN A 101 24.25 -2.65 2.25
N LEU A 102 24.51 -1.77 1.28
CA LEU A 102 23.63 -0.64 1.00
C LEU A 102 22.28 -1.13 0.45
N PRO A 103 21.16 -0.44 0.76
CA PRO A 103 19.89 -0.70 0.10
C PRO A 103 19.98 -0.48 -1.41
N VAL A 104 19.45 -1.43 -2.17
CA VAL A 104 19.32 -1.41 -3.63
C VAL A 104 17.87 -1.22 -3.98
N LEU A 105 17.50 0.02 -4.28
CA LEU A 105 16.16 0.41 -4.71
C LEU A 105 15.88 -0.16 -6.09
N ILE A 106 14.75 -0.86 -6.22
CA ILE A 106 14.28 -1.50 -7.45
C ILE A 106 13.38 -0.50 -8.20
N ASP A 107 13.87 0.07 -9.29
CA ASP A 107 13.11 0.99 -10.16
C ASP A 107 12.73 0.30 -11.47
N GLY A 108 11.89 -0.73 -11.38
CA GLY A 108 11.46 -1.55 -12.51
C GLY A 108 10.80 -0.73 -13.63
N SER A 109 9.99 0.27 -13.30
CA SER A 109 9.37 1.20 -14.27
C SER A 109 10.32 2.27 -14.82
N GLN A 110 11.55 2.37 -14.29
CA GLN A 110 12.57 3.35 -14.69
C GLN A 110 12.14 4.82 -14.48
N THR A 111 11.07 5.04 -13.72
CA THR A 111 10.43 6.37 -13.56
C THR A 111 11.18 7.22 -12.54
N VAL A 112 11.75 6.62 -11.50
CA VAL A 112 12.53 7.36 -10.50
C VAL A 112 13.88 7.74 -11.07
N ALA A 113 14.53 6.84 -11.80
CA ALA A 113 15.77 7.11 -12.51
C ALA A 113 15.60 8.28 -13.49
N GLY A 114 14.53 8.28 -14.28
CA GLY A 114 14.18 9.39 -15.16
C GLY A 114 13.87 10.69 -14.42
N THR A 115 13.12 10.63 -13.32
CA THR A 115 12.75 11.81 -12.50
C THR A 115 13.97 12.47 -11.85
N LEU A 116 14.93 11.67 -11.37
CA LEU A 116 16.19 12.17 -10.82
C LEU A 116 17.19 12.62 -11.89
N GLY A 117 16.86 12.39 -13.17
CA GLY A 117 17.66 12.81 -14.32
C GLY A 117 18.92 11.98 -14.53
N PHE A 118 18.90 10.70 -14.10
CA PHE A 118 19.97 9.77 -14.41
C PHE A 118 19.94 9.39 -15.88
N THR A 119 21.11 9.35 -16.50
CA THR A 119 21.30 8.97 -17.91
C THR A 119 22.30 7.84 -18.09
N ARG A 120 23.15 7.59 -17.08
CA ARG A 120 24.22 6.59 -17.10
C ARG A 120 24.34 5.88 -15.78
N LEU A 121 24.81 4.63 -15.83
CA LEU A 121 25.21 3.87 -14.66
C LEU A 121 26.46 4.48 -14.02
N GLY A 122 26.55 4.43 -12.70
CA GLY A 122 27.61 5.06 -11.91
C GLY A 122 27.41 6.56 -11.68
N GLU A 123 26.32 7.16 -12.17
CA GLU A 123 25.99 8.55 -11.84
C GLU A 123 25.50 8.66 -10.40
N LEU A 124 25.89 9.76 -9.75
CA LEU A 124 25.52 10.12 -8.38
C LEU A 124 24.63 11.35 -8.39
N VAL A 125 23.54 11.28 -7.65
CA VAL A 125 22.69 12.43 -7.28
C VAL A 125 22.65 12.55 -5.78
N THR A 126 22.77 13.78 -5.28
CA THR A 126 22.58 14.11 -3.87
C THR A 126 21.34 14.98 -3.68
N LEU A 127 20.60 14.71 -2.62
CA LEU A 127 19.29 15.26 -2.33
C LEU A 127 19.28 15.80 -0.89
N ASP A 128 18.56 16.89 -0.68
CA ASP A 128 18.19 17.38 0.64
C ASP A 128 16.80 16.84 0.98
N PRO A 129 16.68 15.89 1.92
CA PRO A 129 15.39 15.28 2.26
C PRO A 129 14.45 16.24 2.98
N ALA A 130 14.94 17.35 3.55
CA ALA A 130 14.08 18.32 4.23
C ALA A 130 13.35 19.24 3.23
N SER A 131 14.02 19.62 2.14
CA SER A 131 13.41 20.40 1.05
C SER A 131 12.87 19.55 -0.10
N VAL A 132 13.23 18.26 -0.13
CA VAL A 132 12.86 17.31 -1.19
C VAL A 132 13.34 17.79 -2.57
N ASP A 133 14.57 18.31 -2.60
CA ASP A 133 15.18 18.89 -3.80
C ASP A 133 16.65 18.42 -3.94
N PHE A 134 17.23 18.70 -5.10
CA PHE A 134 18.64 18.45 -5.37
C PHE A 134 19.53 19.30 -4.46
N LYS A 135 20.55 18.65 -3.93
CA LYS A 135 21.60 19.28 -3.12
C LYS A 135 22.92 19.09 -3.82
N ASP A 136 23.69 20.14 -4.05
CA ASP A 136 25.05 20.01 -4.56
C ASP A 136 25.99 19.67 -3.41
N ALA A 137 26.17 18.37 -3.15
CA ALA A 137 26.98 17.86 -2.06
C ALA A 137 27.98 16.80 -2.58
N ALA A 138 29.27 17.03 -2.32
CA ALA A 138 30.29 16.04 -2.62
C ALA A 138 30.31 14.94 -1.55
N ILE A 139 30.53 13.69 -1.97
CA ILE A 139 30.71 12.55 -1.07
C ILE A 139 32.20 12.30 -0.90
N THR A 140 32.73 12.58 0.29
CA THR A 140 34.16 12.48 0.58
C THR A 140 34.65 11.04 0.34
N GLY A 141 35.69 10.88 -0.50
CA GLY A 141 36.26 9.56 -0.82
C GLY A 141 35.60 8.86 -2.02
N PHE A 142 34.59 9.48 -2.64
CA PHE A 142 33.95 8.97 -3.84
C PHE A 142 34.05 9.98 -4.99
N GLU A 143 34.40 9.48 -6.18
CA GLU A 143 34.36 10.24 -7.43
C GLU A 143 33.55 9.42 -8.43
N ALA A 144 32.50 10.02 -9.00
CA ALA A 144 31.66 9.34 -9.98
C ALA A 144 32.47 9.02 -11.25
N PRO A 145 32.30 7.82 -11.85
CA PRO A 145 32.93 7.49 -13.12
C PRO A 145 32.49 8.47 -14.22
N GLY A 146 33.47 9.03 -14.94
CA GLY A 146 33.21 10.05 -15.96
C GLY A 146 32.60 9.53 -17.27
N GLN A 147 32.51 8.21 -17.49
CA GLN A 147 31.97 7.60 -18.71
C GLN A 147 31.17 6.30 -18.44
N GLY A 148 30.11 6.39 -17.64
CA GLY A 148 29.21 5.26 -17.42
C GLY A 148 28.45 4.79 -18.68
N THR A 149 28.13 3.50 -18.73
CA THR A 149 27.19 2.90 -19.69
C THR A 149 25.84 3.63 -19.62
N ALA A 150 25.22 3.95 -20.76
CA ALA A 150 23.92 4.61 -20.78
C ALA A 150 22.83 3.70 -20.21
N ILE A 151 21.91 4.24 -19.42
CA ILE A 151 20.73 3.51 -18.95
C ILE A 151 19.80 3.30 -20.14
N ASP A 152 19.40 2.05 -20.39
CA ASP A 152 18.42 1.71 -21.42
C ASP A 152 16.99 1.94 -20.89
N PHE A 153 16.43 3.13 -21.14
CA PHE A 153 15.03 3.46 -20.81
C PHE A 153 14.05 2.79 -21.80
N HIS A 154 14.04 1.47 -21.82
CA HIS A 154 13.33 0.66 -22.80
C HIS A 154 11.81 0.93 -22.84
N PHE A 155 11.18 1.23 -21.69
CA PHE A 155 9.77 1.63 -21.67
C PHE A 155 9.55 2.94 -22.43
N LEU A 156 10.36 3.97 -22.15
CA LEU A 156 10.22 5.27 -22.82
C LEU A 156 10.52 5.15 -24.32
N ALA A 157 11.56 4.40 -24.69
CA ALA A 157 11.89 4.15 -26.09
C ALA A 157 10.72 3.48 -26.84
N ALA A 158 10.10 2.45 -26.26
CA ALA A 158 8.93 1.80 -26.85
C ALA A 158 7.71 2.72 -26.94
N LEU A 159 7.49 3.57 -25.93
CA LEU A 159 6.39 4.54 -25.89
C LEU A 159 6.59 5.73 -26.84
N ASP A 160 7.83 6.13 -27.12
CA ASP A 160 8.17 7.12 -28.14
C ASP A 160 7.91 6.58 -29.55
N GLU A 161 8.19 5.29 -29.78
CA GLU A 161 8.00 4.66 -31.09
C GLU A 161 6.52 4.38 -31.40
N ARG A 162 5.75 3.89 -30.40
CA ARG A 162 4.32 3.56 -30.58
C ARG A 162 3.36 4.72 -30.34
N GLY A 163 3.78 5.74 -29.58
CA GLY A 163 2.91 6.80 -29.04
C GLY A 163 2.13 6.38 -27.79
N ILE A 164 1.41 7.32 -27.17
CA ILE A 164 0.49 7.04 -26.06
C ILE A 164 -0.85 7.67 -26.39
N SER A 165 -1.91 6.86 -26.38
CA SER A 165 -3.28 7.31 -26.61
C SER A 165 -3.99 7.55 -25.28
N TYR A 166 -4.64 8.70 -25.13
CA TYR A 166 -5.53 8.90 -23.99
C TYR A 166 -6.73 7.97 -24.07
N GLN A 167 -7.33 7.84 -25.26
CA GLN A 167 -8.53 7.03 -25.44
C GLN A 167 -8.27 5.53 -25.29
N ASP A 168 -7.19 5.02 -25.89
CA ASP A 168 -6.96 3.58 -26.00
C ASP A 168 -6.07 3.03 -24.87
N ASP A 169 -5.16 3.84 -24.32
CA ASP A 169 -4.23 3.40 -23.27
C ASP A 169 -4.63 3.92 -21.88
N ILE A 170 -4.76 5.25 -21.72
CA ILE A 170 -4.82 5.89 -20.40
C ILE A 170 -6.21 5.81 -19.78
N ALA A 171 -7.27 6.16 -20.51
CA ALA A 171 -8.62 6.13 -19.95
C ALA A 171 -9.02 4.71 -19.49
N PRO A 172 -8.77 3.63 -20.26
CA PRO A 172 -9.02 2.26 -19.79
C PRO A 172 -8.16 1.89 -18.57
N LEU A 173 -6.89 2.34 -18.51
CA LEU A 173 -6.04 2.13 -17.34
C LEU A 173 -6.64 2.79 -16.09
N LEU A 174 -7.01 4.07 -16.19
CA LEU A 174 -7.61 4.81 -15.08
C LEU A 174 -8.94 4.19 -14.64
N GLN A 175 -9.77 3.73 -15.58
CA GLN A 175 -11.02 3.02 -15.27
C GLN A 175 -10.78 1.75 -14.46
N ARG A 176 -9.78 0.93 -14.85
CA ARG A 176 -9.47 -0.33 -14.16
C ARG A 176 -8.79 -0.14 -12.80
N ARG A 177 -7.94 0.88 -12.66
CA ARG A 177 -7.04 1.03 -11.50
C ARG A 177 -7.46 2.10 -10.51
N CYS A 178 -8.19 3.13 -10.93
CA CYS A 178 -8.38 4.33 -10.13
C CYS A 178 -9.84 4.78 -10.03
N ALA A 179 -10.60 4.72 -11.13
CA ALA A 179 -11.96 5.25 -11.20
C ALA A 179 -13.01 4.41 -10.44
N TYR A 180 -12.62 3.29 -9.85
CA TYR A 180 -13.48 2.53 -8.94
C TYR A 180 -13.66 3.26 -7.59
N CYS A 181 -12.61 3.95 -7.10
CA CYS A 181 -12.66 4.81 -5.92
C CYS A 181 -12.87 6.29 -6.27
N HIS A 182 -12.30 6.75 -7.39
CA HIS A 182 -12.42 8.14 -7.85
C HIS A 182 -13.72 8.39 -8.61
N ILE A 183 -14.86 8.20 -7.93
CA ILE A 183 -16.20 8.43 -8.47
C ILE A 183 -16.83 9.71 -7.91
N GLU A 184 -17.86 10.21 -8.59
CA GLU A 184 -18.68 11.32 -8.12
C GLU A 184 -19.35 10.94 -6.79
N ASN A 185 -19.29 11.82 -5.78
CA ASN A 185 -19.80 11.56 -4.43
C ASN A 185 -19.17 10.34 -3.71
N GLY A 186 -18.00 9.89 -4.17
CA GLY A 186 -17.17 8.92 -3.43
C GLY A 186 -16.34 9.58 -2.33
N LEU A 187 -15.55 8.76 -1.63
CA LEU A 187 -14.62 9.24 -0.60
C LEU A 187 -13.38 9.94 -1.18
N ALA A 188 -12.99 9.58 -2.41
CA ALA A 188 -11.85 10.21 -3.06
C ALA A 188 -12.10 11.71 -3.26
N PRO A 189 -11.06 12.57 -3.14
CA PRO A 189 -11.23 14.03 -3.13
C PRO A 189 -11.76 14.62 -4.45
N TRP A 190 -11.75 13.84 -5.53
CA TRP A 190 -12.26 14.24 -6.84
C TRP A 190 -12.57 13.00 -7.70
N ALA A 191 -13.48 13.18 -8.67
CA ALA A 191 -13.92 12.13 -9.58
C ALA A 191 -13.13 12.11 -10.89
N MET A 192 -12.72 10.92 -11.33
CA MET A 192 -12.07 10.66 -12.62
C MET A 192 -13.11 10.44 -13.73
N ASN A 193 -13.96 11.44 -13.97
CA ASN A 193 -15.14 11.32 -14.84
C ASN A 193 -15.07 12.13 -16.14
N ARG A 194 -13.89 12.67 -16.47
CA ARG A 194 -13.59 13.39 -17.72
C ARG A 194 -12.10 13.71 -17.83
N HIS A 195 -11.58 13.76 -19.05
CA HIS A 195 -10.20 14.13 -19.39
C HIS A 195 -9.76 15.45 -18.73
N ILE A 196 -10.56 16.51 -18.83
CA ILE A 196 -10.18 17.83 -18.30
C ILE A 196 -9.93 17.80 -16.78
N MET A 197 -10.64 16.95 -16.04
CA MET A 197 -10.40 16.76 -14.61
C MET A 197 -9.10 16.00 -14.39
N VAL A 198 -8.90 14.87 -15.08
CA VAL A 198 -7.67 14.07 -14.98
C VAL A 198 -6.44 14.91 -15.37
N MET A 199 -6.50 15.67 -16.46
CA MET A 199 -5.43 16.57 -16.90
C MET A 199 -5.12 17.63 -15.82
N GLY A 200 -6.14 18.25 -15.22
CA GLY A 200 -5.94 19.24 -14.15
C GLY A 200 -5.29 18.65 -12.89
N TRP A 201 -5.61 17.40 -12.54
CA TRP A 201 -5.02 16.68 -11.41
C TRP A 201 -3.74 15.91 -11.75
N SER A 202 -3.34 15.87 -13.02
CA SER A 202 -2.21 15.05 -13.50
C SER A 202 -0.88 15.33 -12.77
N PRO A 203 -0.51 16.57 -12.40
CA PRO A 203 0.73 16.78 -11.62
C PRO A 203 0.65 16.11 -10.23
N MET A 204 -0.51 16.14 -9.58
CA MET A 204 -0.72 15.46 -8.31
C MET A 204 -0.74 13.95 -8.49
N MET A 205 -1.35 13.43 -9.56
CA MET A 205 -1.31 12.01 -9.89
C MET A 205 0.14 11.53 -10.03
N ARG A 206 0.97 12.25 -10.79
CA ARG A 206 2.40 11.96 -10.96
C ARG A 206 3.10 11.85 -9.60
N GLU A 207 2.91 12.84 -8.75
CA GLU A 207 3.50 12.89 -7.40
C GLU A 207 3.07 11.70 -6.53
N VAL A 208 1.77 11.40 -6.39
CA VAL A 208 1.32 10.30 -5.53
C VAL A 208 1.72 8.92 -6.06
N LEU A 209 1.90 8.79 -7.38
CA LEU A 209 2.39 7.57 -8.00
C LEU A 209 3.89 7.38 -7.76
N ILE A 210 4.71 8.40 -8.00
CA ILE A 210 6.17 8.31 -7.83
C ILE A 210 6.55 8.13 -6.36
N THR A 211 5.79 8.75 -5.44
CA THR A 211 5.93 8.56 -3.98
C THR A 211 5.26 7.29 -3.46
N ARG A 212 4.58 6.50 -4.31
CA ARG A 212 3.83 5.28 -3.94
C ARG A 212 2.83 5.49 -2.80
N ARG A 213 2.21 6.69 -2.75
CA ARG A 213 1.05 6.99 -1.88
C ARG A 213 -0.26 6.46 -2.47
N MET A 214 -0.29 6.30 -3.79
CA MET A 214 -1.37 5.67 -4.53
C MET A 214 -0.79 4.68 -5.55
N PRO A 215 -1.52 3.63 -5.93
CA PRO A 215 -2.79 3.16 -5.35
C PRO A 215 -2.63 2.66 -3.89
N PRO A 216 -3.71 2.50 -3.12
CA PRO A 216 -3.64 2.20 -1.69
C PRO A 216 -3.16 0.78 -1.34
N GLY A 217 -2.90 -0.08 -2.33
CA GLY A 217 -2.44 -1.46 -2.14
C GLY A 217 -1.14 -1.60 -1.33
N GLN A 218 -0.17 -0.69 -1.50
CA GLN A 218 1.01 -0.53 -0.62
C GLN A 218 1.77 -1.82 -0.22
N ILE A 219 1.73 -2.84 -1.08
CA ILE A 219 2.30 -4.17 -0.86
C ILE A 219 3.55 -4.33 -1.73
N ASP A 220 4.45 -5.23 -1.33
CA ASP A 220 5.48 -5.76 -2.22
C ASP A 220 4.89 -6.86 -3.09
N ASN A 221 4.65 -6.54 -4.36
CA ASN A 221 4.04 -7.45 -5.33
C ASN A 221 4.90 -8.67 -5.71
N ALA A 222 6.17 -8.70 -5.28
CA ALA A 222 7.02 -9.88 -5.42
C ALA A 222 6.73 -10.96 -4.35
N VAL A 223 5.94 -10.62 -3.31
CA VAL A 223 5.68 -11.50 -2.17
C VAL A 223 4.23 -11.97 -2.17
N GLY A 224 4.06 -13.28 -2.30
CA GLY A 224 2.75 -13.92 -2.33
C GLY A 224 2.01 -13.69 -3.65
N ASN A 225 0.70 -13.92 -3.64
CA ASN A 225 -0.15 -13.74 -4.81
C ASN A 225 -1.52 -13.22 -4.36
N TRP A 226 -1.72 -11.92 -4.51
CA TRP A 226 -2.84 -11.18 -3.92
C TRP A 226 -3.67 -10.53 -5.02
N GLN A 227 -5.00 -10.63 -4.92
CA GLN A 227 -5.90 -10.04 -5.91
C GLN A 227 -6.36 -8.65 -5.48
N GLN A 228 -6.81 -7.85 -6.46
CA GLN A 228 -7.43 -6.53 -6.24
C GLN A 228 -6.55 -5.54 -5.45
N THR A 229 -5.22 -5.65 -5.53
CA THR A 229 -4.29 -4.66 -4.92
C THR A 229 -4.27 -3.33 -5.68
N HIS A 230 -4.89 -3.29 -6.87
CA HIS A 230 -4.98 -2.15 -7.78
C HIS A 230 -3.64 -1.54 -8.21
N GLU A 231 -2.53 -2.23 -7.94
CA GLU A 231 -1.18 -1.80 -8.31
C GLU A 231 -0.99 -1.65 -9.82
N LEU A 232 -0.08 -0.76 -10.18
CA LEU A 232 0.37 -0.58 -11.56
C LEU A 232 1.55 -1.51 -11.80
N SER A 233 1.51 -2.25 -12.91
CA SER A 233 2.72 -2.89 -13.44
C SER A 233 3.75 -1.83 -13.84
N ASP A 234 5.02 -2.22 -13.98
CA ASP A 234 6.10 -1.32 -14.38
C ASP A 234 5.80 -0.59 -15.71
N ALA A 235 5.21 -1.31 -16.66
CA ALA A 235 4.78 -0.76 -17.95
C ALA A 235 3.62 0.24 -17.81
N GLU A 236 2.60 -0.07 -16.99
CA GLU A 236 1.48 0.83 -16.73
C GLU A 236 1.94 2.11 -16.01
N MET A 237 2.85 1.97 -15.04
CA MET A 237 3.47 3.09 -14.30
C MET A 237 4.28 3.97 -15.26
N ALA A 238 5.19 3.40 -16.04
CA ALA A 238 5.99 4.14 -17.02
C ALA A 238 5.11 4.87 -18.04
N MET A 239 4.08 4.20 -18.57
CA MET A 239 3.14 4.78 -19.53
C MET A 239 2.35 5.96 -18.95
N LEU A 240 1.81 5.80 -17.74
CA LEU A 240 1.01 6.86 -17.10
C LEU A 240 1.88 8.07 -16.77
N ILE A 241 3.08 7.88 -16.19
CA ILE A 241 4.01 8.97 -15.89
C ILE A 241 4.46 9.66 -17.19
N ALA A 242 4.82 8.92 -18.23
CA ALA A 242 5.23 9.50 -19.51
C ALA A 242 4.10 10.31 -20.18
N TRP A 243 2.86 9.84 -20.11
CA TRP A 243 1.71 10.60 -20.61
C TRP A 243 1.49 11.90 -19.83
N ILE A 244 1.61 11.86 -18.50
CA ILE A 244 1.51 13.06 -17.66
C ILE A 244 2.64 14.05 -17.99
N ASP A 245 3.88 13.57 -18.10
CA ASP A 245 5.05 14.40 -18.38
C ASP A 245 4.99 15.06 -19.77
N ARG A 246 4.24 14.48 -20.71
CA ARG A 246 3.91 15.06 -22.02
C ARG A 246 2.72 16.04 -21.99
N GLY A 247 2.23 16.39 -20.81
CA GLY A 247 1.13 17.34 -20.60
C GLY A 247 -0.26 16.73 -20.66
N ALA A 248 -0.38 15.40 -20.44
CA ALA A 248 -1.65 14.67 -20.43
C ALA A 248 -2.55 14.93 -21.67
N PRO A 249 -2.02 14.82 -22.91
CA PRO A 249 -2.77 15.16 -24.11
C PRO A 249 -3.98 14.24 -24.33
N ASN A 250 -5.05 14.79 -24.91
CA ASN A 250 -6.18 14.02 -25.44
C ASN A 250 -6.07 13.94 -26.97
N ASP A 251 -5.98 12.73 -27.49
CA ASP A 251 -5.75 12.43 -28.89
C ASP A 251 -7.03 12.13 -29.69
N GLY A 252 -8.20 12.11 -29.06
CA GLY A 252 -9.44 11.81 -29.79
C GLY A 252 -10.63 12.71 -29.46
N SER A 253 -11.72 12.50 -30.20
CA SER A 253 -12.92 13.36 -30.19
C SER A 253 -13.93 13.02 -29.12
N GLU A 254 -13.79 11.85 -28.49
CA GLU A 254 -14.63 11.35 -27.41
C GLU A 254 -13.81 11.23 -26.13
N ASP A 255 -14.48 11.24 -25.00
CA ASP A 255 -13.85 11.11 -23.69
C ASP A 255 -14.42 9.85 -23.01
N PRO A 256 -13.65 8.74 -22.99
CA PRO A 256 -14.13 7.49 -22.42
C PRO A 256 -14.49 7.59 -20.93
N LEU A 257 -13.95 8.58 -20.20
CA LEU A 257 -14.26 8.79 -18.78
C LEU A 257 -15.61 9.48 -18.56
N LEU A 258 -16.20 10.09 -19.60
CA LEU A 258 -17.57 10.63 -19.52
C LEU A 258 -18.62 9.53 -19.40
N VAL A 259 -18.28 8.29 -19.76
CA VAL A 259 -19.15 7.14 -19.53
C VAL A 259 -19.03 6.79 -18.05
N PRO A 260 -20.06 7.06 -17.22
CA PRO A 260 -19.99 6.74 -15.81
C PRO A 260 -19.86 5.22 -15.65
N PRO A 261 -19.15 4.74 -14.61
CA PRO A 261 -19.22 3.33 -14.26
C PRO A 261 -20.69 2.93 -14.07
N ALA A 262 -21.00 1.66 -14.33
CA ALA A 262 -22.34 1.14 -14.08
C ALA A 262 -22.77 1.50 -12.65
N PRO A 263 -24.02 1.98 -12.46
CA PRO A 263 -24.49 2.31 -11.13
C PRO A 263 -24.36 1.06 -10.27
N MET A 264 -23.71 1.22 -9.12
CA MET A 264 -23.55 0.13 -8.18
C MET A 264 -24.92 -0.35 -7.73
N GLU A 265 -25.16 -1.65 -7.85
CA GLU A 265 -26.33 -2.28 -7.27
C GLU A 265 -26.22 -2.24 -5.74
N ASP A 266 -27.35 -2.01 -5.07
CA ASP A 266 -27.41 -2.05 -3.60
C ASP A 266 -26.95 -3.40 -3.04
N TRP A 267 -27.24 -4.48 -3.77
CA TRP A 267 -26.92 -5.86 -3.39
C TRP A 267 -26.34 -6.62 -4.59
N PRO A 268 -25.01 -6.55 -4.83
CA PRO A 268 -24.39 -7.10 -6.03
C PRO A 268 -24.45 -8.63 -6.13
N LEU A 269 -24.83 -9.33 -5.05
CA LEU A 269 -24.97 -10.79 -4.99
C LEU A 269 -26.45 -11.25 -5.02
N GLY A 270 -27.38 -10.34 -5.32
CA GLY A 270 -28.81 -10.55 -5.18
C GLY A 270 -29.33 -10.18 -3.78
N GLN A 271 -30.60 -10.47 -3.49
CA GLN A 271 -31.21 -10.13 -2.20
C GLN A 271 -30.50 -10.86 -1.04
N PRO A 272 -30.05 -10.15 0.02
CA PRO A 272 -29.51 -10.80 1.22
C PRO A 272 -30.56 -11.59 2.00
N ASP A 273 -30.11 -12.64 2.68
CA ASP A 273 -30.95 -13.47 3.56
C ASP A 273 -31.30 -12.74 4.85
N LEU A 274 -30.38 -11.91 5.35
CA LEU A 274 -30.59 -11.01 6.48
C LEU A 274 -29.97 -9.65 6.16
N ILE A 275 -30.76 -8.58 6.35
CA ILE A 275 -30.29 -7.19 6.26
C ILE A 275 -30.18 -6.65 7.68
N VAL A 276 -29.00 -6.14 8.02
CA VAL A 276 -28.69 -5.54 9.31
C VAL A 276 -28.53 -4.04 9.12
N ASP A 277 -29.36 -3.26 9.80
CA ASP A 277 -29.25 -1.80 9.81
C ASP A 277 -28.13 -1.39 10.78
N VAL A 278 -27.12 -0.66 10.29
CA VAL A 278 -26.09 -0.06 11.15
C VAL A 278 -26.72 1.16 11.86
N PRO A 279 -26.48 1.36 13.17
CA PRO A 279 -27.01 2.51 13.88
C PRO A 279 -26.64 3.82 13.19
N GLU A 280 -27.63 4.70 13.08
CA GLU A 280 -27.51 5.99 12.38
C GLU A 280 -26.42 6.87 13.00
N GLN A 281 -25.52 7.41 12.16
CA GLN A 281 -24.44 8.28 12.61
C GLN A 281 -24.57 9.68 12.03
N GLN A 282 -24.59 10.70 12.89
CA GLN A 282 -24.58 12.10 12.49
C GLN A 282 -23.14 12.57 12.33
N ILE A 283 -22.78 12.99 11.12
CA ILE A 283 -21.41 13.39 10.78
C ILE A 283 -21.34 14.91 10.62
N PRO A 284 -20.46 15.60 11.38
CA PRO A 284 -20.30 17.04 11.27
C PRO A 284 -19.64 17.43 9.94
N ALA A 285 -19.81 18.69 9.54
CA ALA A 285 -19.18 19.20 8.32
C ALA A 285 -17.65 19.20 8.36
N THR A 286 -17.06 19.45 9.53
CA THR A 286 -15.61 19.61 9.70
C THR A 286 -15.16 19.06 11.04
N GLY A 287 -13.87 18.75 11.15
CA GLY A 287 -13.25 18.25 12.37
C GLY A 287 -12.99 16.75 12.31
N ASN A 288 -12.44 16.23 13.41
CA ASN A 288 -12.20 14.80 13.56
C ASN A 288 -13.44 14.14 14.14
N VAL A 289 -13.75 12.94 13.66
CA VAL A 289 -14.76 12.06 14.22
C VAL A 289 -14.00 10.88 14.80
N ASP A 290 -14.12 10.69 16.12
CA ASP A 290 -13.52 9.54 16.78
C ASP A 290 -14.15 8.24 16.25
N PHE A 291 -13.45 7.11 16.39
CA PHE A 291 -14.03 5.82 16.06
C PHE A 291 -15.30 5.57 16.86
N LEU A 292 -16.28 4.99 16.19
CA LEU A 292 -17.54 4.60 16.80
C LEU A 292 -17.59 3.08 16.78
N VAL A 293 -17.98 2.49 17.91
CA VAL A 293 -18.20 1.04 18.02
C VAL A 293 -19.66 0.84 18.36
N GLU A 294 -20.36 0.15 17.47
CA GLU A 294 -21.80 -0.08 17.57
C GLU A 294 -22.08 -1.57 17.60
N LYS A 295 -23.08 -1.99 18.37
CA LYS A 295 -23.56 -3.38 18.42
C LYS A 295 -24.98 -3.46 17.89
N VAL A 296 -25.30 -4.52 17.15
CA VAL A 296 -26.65 -4.78 16.64
C VAL A 296 -27.03 -6.23 16.88
N ALA A 297 -28.16 -6.42 17.55
CA ALA A 297 -28.72 -7.74 17.81
C ALA A 297 -29.15 -8.41 16.50
N LEU A 298 -28.79 -9.68 16.31
CA LEU A 298 -29.22 -10.45 15.13
C LEU A 298 -30.46 -11.31 15.38
N ASP A 299 -30.75 -11.63 16.64
CA ASP A 299 -31.83 -12.52 17.07
C ASP A 299 -31.86 -13.86 16.30
N LEU A 300 -30.67 -14.41 15.98
CA LEU A 300 -30.55 -15.70 15.29
C LEU A 300 -31.13 -16.82 16.15
N THR A 301 -32.00 -17.65 15.55
CA THR A 301 -32.63 -18.77 16.27
C THR A 301 -31.84 -20.07 16.19
N GLU A 302 -30.84 -20.14 15.30
CA GLU A 302 -29.97 -21.29 15.09
C GLU A 302 -28.69 -20.82 14.35
N ASP A 303 -27.63 -21.62 14.44
CA ASP A 303 -26.36 -21.32 13.81
C ASP A 303 -26.50 -21.27 12.27
N ARG A 304 -25.81 -20.32 11.64
CA ARG A 304 -25.84 -20.11 10.19
C ARG A 304 -24.43 -20.09 9.61
N TRP A 305 -24.27 -20.65 8.42
CA TRP A 305 -23.01 -20.61 7.69
C TRP A 305 -23.01 -19.43 6.73
N LEU A 306 -22.32 -18.35 7.11
CA LEU A 306 -22.17 -17.15 6.28
C LEU A 306 -21.23 -17.45 5.10
N ARG A 307 -21.68 -17.16 3.89
CA ARG A 307 -20.89 -17.33 2.65
C ARG A 307 -20.43 -16.02 2.04
N ALA A 308 -21.10 -14.91 2.36
CA ALA A 308 -20.71 -13.59 1.91
C ALA A 308 -21.31 -12.48 2.78
N ILE A 309 -20.71 -11.30 2.71
CA ILE A 309 -21.22 -10.02 3.23
C ILE A 309 -21.29 -9.02 2.07
N SER A 310 -22.31 -8.15 2.05
CA SER A 310 -22.36 -6.97 1.16
C SER A 310 -22.61 -5.69 1.94
N TYR A 311 -22.10 -4.58 1.41
CA TYR A 311 -22.14 -3.28 2.06
C TYR A 311 -22.99 -2.31 1.25
N LYS A 312 -24.13 -1.91 1.80
CA LYS A 312 -24.92 -0.80 1.28
C LYS A 312 -24.62 0.45 2.10
N VAL A 313 -23.60 1.19 1.68
CA VAL A 313 -23.13 2.39 2.36
C VAL A 313 -24.12 3.54 2.18
N GLY A 314 -24.51 4.16 3.29
CA GLY A 314 -25.48 5.27 3.32
C GLY A 314 -24.93 6.55 2.67
N ASP A 315 -23.84 7.10 3.22
CA ASP A 315 -23.13 8.24 2.65
C ASP A 315 -21.64 7.89 2.41
N ARG A 316 -21.35 7.57 1.14
CA ARG A 316 -20.01 7.20 0.66
C ARG A 316 -18.99 8.33 0.75
N SER A 317 -19.43 9.57 0.92
CA SER A 317 -18.53 10.72 1.03
C SER A 317 -17.92 10.87 2.43
N VAL A 318 -18.40 10.10 3.41
CA VAL A 318 -17.92 10.19 4.80
C VAL A 318 -17.49 8.85 5.40
N LEU A 319 -18.10 7.71 5.03
CA LEU A 319 -17.69 6.41 5.59
C LEU A 319 -16.34 5.96 5.01
N HIS A 320 -15.31 5.99 5.86
CA HIS A 320 -13.93 5.68 5.48
C HIS A 320 -13.59 4.21 5.66
N SER A 321 -14.07 3.57 6.73
CA SER A 321 -13.93 2.12 6.92
C SER A 321 -14.94 1.59 7.91
N LEU A 322 -15.34 0.33 7.75
CA LEU A 322 -16.25 -0.37 8.66
C LEU A 322 -15.75 -1.80 8.84
N LEU A 323 -15.31 -2.16 10.05
CA LEU A 323 -14.93 -3.53 10.38
C LEU A 323 -16.12 -4.24 11.02
N VAL A 324 -16.36 -5.50 10.66
CA VAL A 324 -17.48 -6.33 11.10
C VAL A 324 -16.95 -7.46 11.96
N TYR A 325 -17.53 -7.62 13.16
CA TYR A 325 -17.20 -8.68 14.10
C TYR A 325 -18.47 -9.45 14.51
N ALA A 326 -18.35 -10.76 14.73
CA ALA A 326 -19.34 -11.55 15.47
C ALA A 326 -19.00 -11.48 16.96
N VAL A 327 -19.85 -10.85 17.77
CA VAL A 327 -19.62 -10.62 19.21
C VAL A 327 -20.59 -11.43 20.05
N GLU A 328 -20.17 -11.89 21.24
CA GLU A 328 -21.09 -12.53 22.18
C GLU A 328 -22.27 -11.62 22.53
N GLU A 329 -23.49 -12.17 22.51
CA GLU A 329 -24.70 -11.47 22.92
C GLU A 329 -24.56 -10.91 24.35
N SER A 330 -23.84 -11.63 25.22
CA SER A 330 -23.63 -11.29 26.62
C SER A 330 -22.80 -10.00 26.86
N VAL A 331 -22.00 -9.57 25.89
CA VAL A 331 -21.17 -8.36 26.00
C VAL A 331 -22.05 -7.12 25.89
N THR A 332 -21.94 -6.21 26.85
CA THR A 332 -22.74 -4.98 26.88
C THR A 332 -22.05 -3.86 26.11
N GLU A 333 -22.84 -2.94 25.55
CA GLU A 333 -22.36 -1.77 24.78
C GLU A 333 -21.60 -0.73 25.61
N ALA A 334 -21.55 -0.88 26.94
CA ALA A 334 -20.92 0.09 27.83
C ALA A 334 -19.39 0.14 27.66
N ASP A 335 -18.79 -0.88 27.04
CA ASP A 335 -17.36 -0.98 26.79
C ASP A 335 -17.09 -1.27 25.30
N PRO A 336 -16.83 -0.22 24.49
CA PRO A 336 -16.47 -0.33 23.08
C PRO A 336 -15.30 -1.29 22.80
N ASP A 337 -14.33 -1.38 23.72
CA ASP A 337 -13.14 -2.21 23.55
C ASP A 337 -13.51 -3.70 23.65
N ALA A 338 -14.42 -4.04 24.57
CA ALA A 338 -14.90 -5.41 24.75
C ALA A 338 -15.67 -5.94 23.53
N LEU A 339 -16.28 -5.05 22.72
CA LEU A 339 -17.06 -5.41 21.54
C LEU A 339 -16.21 -5.88 20.35
N ILE A 340 -14.92 -5.52 20.34
CA ILE A 340 -13.99 -5.82 19.24
C ILE A 340 -12.74 -6.59 19.69
N SER A 341 -12.65 -6.92 20.98
CA SER A 341 -11.60 -7.76 21.55
C SER A 341 -11.68 -9.20 21.07
N GLY A 342 -10.54 -9.80 20.75
CA GLY A 342 -10.44 -11.22 20.38
C GLY A 342 -10.94 -12.19 21.45
N ASP A 343 -11.09 -11.75 22.72
CA ASP A 343 -11.66 -12.55 23.80
C ASP A 343 -13.16 -12.81 23.61
N ASN A 344 -13.89 -11.84 23.04
CA ASN A 344 -15.35 -11.91 22.94
C ASN A 344 -15.88 -11.80 21.50
N ALA A 345 -15.04 -11.38 20.55
CA ALA A 345 -15.43 -11.04 19.20
C ALA A 345 -14.54 -11.73 18.16
N GLN A 346 -15.16 -12.12 17.04
CA GLN A 346 -14.46 -12.72 15.90
C GLN A 346 -14.54 -11.78 14.71
N TYR A 347 -13.39 -11.33 14.22
CA TYR A 347 -13.31 -10.52 13.00
C TYR A 347 -13.82 -11.33 11.80
N ILE A 348 -14.80 -10.76 11.10
CA ILE A 348 -15.40 -11.36 9.92
C ILE A 348 -14.88 -10.69 8.66
N SER A 349 -15.02 -9.37 8.52
CA SER A 349 -14.75 -8.64 7.28
C SER A 349 -14.51 -7.15 7.50
N VAL A 350 -13.95 -6.46 6.51
CA VAL A 350 -13.79 -5.00 6.47
C VAL A 350 -14.34 -4.44 5.17
N TYR A 351 -15.03 -3.31 5.28
CA TYR A 351 -15.31 -2.41 4.17
C TYR A 351 -14.24 -1.32 4.12
N VAL A 352 -13.72 -1.12 2.91
CA VAL A 352 -12.94 0.05 2.51
C VAL A 352 -13.56 0.62 1.22
N PRO A 353 -13.44 1.92 0.94
CA PRO A 353 -14.00 2.55 -0.24
C PRO A 353 -13.61 1.80 -1.51
N GLY A 354 -14.61 1.54 -2.35
CA GLY A 354 -14.46 0.76 -3.58
C GLY A 354 -14.80 -0.72 -3.43
N GLU A 355 -14.77 -1.29 -2.22
CA GLU A 355 -15.28 -2.65 -1.96
C GLU A 355 -16.81 -2.63 -1.81
N HIS A 356 -17.46 -3.70 -2.24
CA HIS A 356 -18.94 -3.81 -2.22
C HIS A 356 -19.43 -5.08 -1.53
N SER A 357 -18.61 -6.12 -1.55
CA SER A 357 -18.91 -7.39 -0.93
C SER A 357 -17.62 -8.13 -0.57
N ASP A 358 -17.69 -8.92 0.48
CA ASP A 358 -16.71 -9.94 0.79
C ASP A 358 -17.34 -11.31 0.54
N GLN A 359 -16.89 -12.00 -0.51
CA GLN A 359 -17.38 -13.31 -0.91
C GLN A 359 -16.34 -14.36 -0.53
N PHE A 360 -16.77 -15.39 0.19
CA PHE A 360 -15.92 -16.53 0.52
C PHE A 360 -15.95 -17.54 -0.62
N GLY A 361 -15.01 -18.51 -0.63
CA GLY A 361 -15.04 -19.60 -1.61
C GLY A 361 -16.37 -20.38 -1.54
N ASP A 362 -16.84 -20.88 -2.69
CA ASP A 362 -18.15 -21.56 -2.81
C ASP A 362 -18.36 -22.71 -1.81
N ASP A 363 -17.27 -23.36 -1.39
CA ASP A 363 -17.26 -24.50 -0.46
C ASP A 363 -16.86 -24.12 0.97
N THR A 364 -16.81 -22.82 1.28
CA THR A 364 -16.27 -22.24 2.50
C THR A 364 -17.31 -21.33 3.15
N GLY A 365 -17.37 -21.33 4.48
CA GLY A 365 -18.25 -20.40 5.20
C GLY A 365 -17.82 -20.14 6.63
N PHE A 366 -18.15 -18.96 7.14
CA PHE A 366 -17.96 -18.57 8.53
C PHE A 366 -19.16 -19.03 9.36
N LEU A 367 -18.93 -19.72 10.48
CA LEU A 367 -20.02 -20.14 11.37
C LEU A 367 -20.45 -18.97 12.25
N LEU A 368 -21.59 -18.37 11.93
CA LEU A 368 -22.24 -17.37 12.76
C LEU A 368 -23.22 -18.07 13.71
N SER A 369 -22.77 -18.28 14.95
CA SER A 369 -23.56 -18.97 15.97
C SER A 369 -24.78 -18.16 16.41
N ALA A 370 -25.82 -18.84 16.88
CA ALA A 370 -27.07 -18.22 17.33
C ALA A 370 -26.91 -17.26 18.52
N ASP A 371 -25.86 -17.42 19.32
CA ASP A 371 -25.53 -16.61 20.50
C ASP A 371 -24.65 -15.39 20.17
N ARG A 372 -24.61 -15.01 18.90
CA ARG A 372 -23.76 -13.92 18.39
C ARG A 372 -24.59 -12.81 17.76
N ASP A 373 -24.18 -11.60 18.10
CA ASP A 373 -24.60 -10.35 17.47
C ASP A 373 -23.51 -9.85 16.52
N LEU A 374 -23.75 -8.72 15.85
CA LEU A 374 -22.70 -8.00 15.14
C LEU A 374 -22.21 -6.79 15.93
N ALA A 375 -20.90 -6.59 15.93
CA ALA A 375 -20.27 -5.32 16.29
C ALA A 375 -19.60 -4.69 15.07
N PHE A 376 -19.64 -3.36 15.01
CA PHE A 376 -19.10 -2.56 13.92
C PHE A 376 -18.12 -1.52 14.47
N LYS A 377 -16.86 -1.52 14.00
CA LYS A 377 -15.91 -0.42 14.23
C LYS A 377 -15.93 0.50 13.01
N LEU A 378 -16.48 1.70 13.18
CA LEU A 378 -16.75 2.68 12.13
C LEU A 378 -15.73 3.83 12.19
N ARG A 379 -15.18 4.18 11.03
CA ARG A 379 -14.36 5.37 10.85
C ARG A 379 -15.01 6.28 9.83
N TYR A 380 -15.14 7.56 10.18
CA TYR A 380 -15.65 8.59 9.29
C TYR A 380 -14.61 9.68 9.01
N LEU A 381 -14.65 10.24 7.81
CA LEU A 381 -14.00 11.51 7.47
C LEU A 381 -15.05 12.57 7.23
N THR A 382 -14.74 13.83 7.57
CA THR A 382 -15.64 14.96 7.33
C THR A 382 -15.49 15.48 5.90
N SER A 383 -16.60 15.88 5.27
CA SER A 383 -16.65 16.23 3.84
C SER A 383 -16.89 17.71 3.55
N GLY A 384 -16.91 18.57 4.58
CA GLY A 384 -17.30 19.98 4.48
C GLY A 384 -18.82 20.22 4.56
N ARG A 385 -19.61 19.15 4.70
CA ARG A 385 -21.07 19.15 4.77
C ARG A 385 -21.54 18.26 5.92
N GLU A 386 -22.47 18.75 6.73
CA GLU A 386 -23.16 17.89 7.70
C GLU A 386 -24.00 16.85 6.96
N THR A 387 -23.94 15.60 7.41
CA THR A 387 -24.67 14.49 6.80
C THR A 387 -25.01 13.44 7.84
N VAL A 388 -25.76 12.43 7.40
CA VAL A 388 -26.15 11.29 8.21
C VAL A 388 -25.86 10.02 7.44
N ASP A 389 -25.05 9.13 8.02
CA ASP A 389 -24.85 7.79 7.48
C ASP A 389 -25.94 6.83 7.99
N ARG A 390 -26.45 6.02 7.05
CA ARG A 390 -27.50 5.01 7.26
C ARG A 390 -27.11 3.74 6.53
N SER A 391 -25.92 3.23 6.81
CA SER A 391 -25.40 2.03 6.16
C SER A 391 -26.18 0.78 6.54
N GLN A 392 -26.27 -0.17 5.61
CA GLN A 392 -26.87 -1.49 5.83
C GLN A 392 -25.87 -2.58 5.43
N ILE A 393 -25.88 -3.70 6.16
CA ILE A 393 -25.06 -4.88 5.89
C ILE A 393 -25.98 -6.00 5.42
N GLY A 394 -25.67 -6.59 4.27
CA GLY A 394 -26.35 -7.76 3.75
C GLY A 394 -25.57 -9.02 4.08
N LEU A 395 -26.19 -9.97 4.78
CA LEU A 395 -25.62 -11.29 5.09
C LEU A 395 -26.23 -12.35 4.17
N TYR A 396 -25.38 -13.21 3.64
CA TYR A 396 -25.78 -14.31 2.77
C TYR A 396 -25.33 -15.62 3.39
N PHE A 397 -26.23 -16.58 3.51
CA PHE A 397 -25.97 -17.87 4.14
C PHE A 397 -25.92 -18.99 3.11
N HIS A 398 -25.22 -20.07 3.47
CA HIS A 398 -25.37 -21.36 2.80
C HIS A 398 -26.65 -22.06 3.30
N ASP A 399 -27.31 -22.77 2.41
CA ASP A 399 -28.46 -23.63 2.76
C ASP A 399 -28.03 -24.86 3.58
N GLU A 400 -26.82 -25.37 3.31
CA GLU A 400 -26.22 -26.53 3.98
C GLU A 400 -24.84 -26.17 4.54
N ALA A 401 -24.29 -27.02 5.41
CA ALA A 401 -22.93 -26.81 5.91
C ALA A 401 -21.91 -26.87 4.74
N PRO A 402 -20.96 -25.91 4.64
CA PRO A 402 -19.91 -25.91 3.63
C PRO A 402 -18.93 -27.08 3.82
N ALA A 403 -18.03 -27.30 2.88
CA ALA A 403 -16.96 -28.30 3.05
C ALA A 403 -15.84 -27.81 3.99
N ARG A 404 -15.68 -26.49 4.08
CA ARG A 404 -14.65 -25.81 4.85
C ARG A 404 -15.24 -24.73 5.74
N GLN A 405 -14.71 -24.63 6.95
CA GLN A 405 -14.99 -23.53 7.86
C GLN A 405 -13.94 -22.44 7.68
N LEU A 406 -14.42 -21.22 7.47
CA LEU A 406 -13.63 -20.02 7.53
C LEU A 406 -13.38 -19.65 8.99
N ARG A 407 -12.13 -19.33 9.31
CA ARG A 407 -11.70 -18.92 10.65
C ARG A 407 -10.67 -17.81 10.52
N THR A 408 -10.74 -16.82 11.39
CA THR A 408 -9.73 -15.76 11.49
C THR A 408 -8.78 -16.09 12.65
N ILE A 409 -7.50 -16.23 12.36
CA ILE A 409 -6.44 -16.21 13.38
C ILE A 409 -6.11 -14.74 13.63
N MET A 410 -6.38 -14.26 14.85
CA MET A 410 -6.00 -12.92 15.28
C MET A 410 -4.70 -13.00 16.07
N LEU A 411 -3.62 -12.42 15.53
CA LEU A 411 -2.35 -12.26 16.22
C LEU A 411 -2.31 -10.86 16.81
N GLU A 412 -2.56 -10.75 18.11
CA GLU A 412 -2.65 -9.50 18.84
C GLU A 412 -1.64 -9.46 19.99
N LYS A 413 -1.01 -8.30 20.21
CA LYS A 413 -0.26 -8.03 21.44
C LYS A 413 -1.05 -7.07 22.33
N PRO A 414 -1.46 -7.49 23.53
CA PRO A 414 -2.16 -6.62 24.48
C PRO A 414 -1.21 -5.64 25.19
N GLU A 415 0.10 -5.89 25.14
CA GLU A 415 1.13 -5.03 25.71
C GLU A 415 2.10 -4.58 24.61
N LEU A 416 2.27 -3.27 24.49
CA LEU A 416 3.25 -2.64 23.62
C LEU A 416 4.05 -1.62 24.45
N ASN A 417 5.29 -1.39 24.07
CA ASN A 417 6.09 -0.29 24.59
C ASN A 417 6.96 0.26 23.45
N ILE A 418 6.41 1.23 22.71
CA ILE A 418 7.09 1.84 21.58
C ILE A 418 7.83 3.08 22.09
N PRO A 419 9.17 3.10 22.13
CA PRO A 419 9.92 4.20 22.69
C PRO A 419 9.69 5.51 21.92
N ALA A 420 9.75 6.63 22.63
CA ALA A 420 9.78 7.95 22.02
C ALA A 420 10.90 8.04 20.97
N ASN A 421 10.63 8.74 19.87
CA ASN A 421 11.58 9.01 18.79
C ASN A 421 12.15 7.77 18.05
N ALA A 422 11.63 6.55 18.28
CA ALA A 422 12.09 5.35 17.59
C ALA A 422 11.59 5.28 16.15
N ALA A 423 12.49 5.31 15.15
CA ALA A 423 12.12 5.35 13.73
C ALA A 423 11.78 3.96 13.10
N ASN A 424 12.18 2.88 13.77
CA ASN A 424 12.00 1.49 13.31
C ASN A 424 11.87 0.54 14.53
N HIS A 425 10.88 0.77 15.40
CA HIS A 425 10.60 -0.15 16.51
C HIS A 425 9.91 -1.40 15.97
N ILE A 426 10.44 -2.58 16.25
CA ILE A 426 9.95 -3.84 15.66
C ILE A 426 9.25 -4.67 16.74
N GLU A 427 8.03 -5.11 16.44
CA GLU A 427 7.29 -6.06 17.25
C GLU A 427 7.01 -7.32 16.44
N THR A 428 7.13 -8.48 17.08
CA THR A 428 6.83 -9.77 16.44
C THR A 428 6.01 -10.67 17.35
N LEU A 429 5.10 -11.46 16.76
CA LEU A 429 4.30 -12.46 17.46
C LEU A 429 4.19 -13.73 16.61
N ARG A 430 4.29 -14.89 17.26
CA ARG A 430 4.14 -16.20 16.61
C ARG A 430 2.80 -16.81 16.99
N SER A 431 2.11 -17.41 16.03
CA SER A 431 0.94 -18.23 16.28
C SER A 431 1.31 -19.53 16.97
N GLU A 432 0.32 -20.17 17.59
CA GLU A 432 0.39 -21.62 17.82
C GLU A 432 0.46 -22.36 16.48
N PRO A 433 1.08 -23.56 16.42
CA PRO A 433 1.09 -24.37 15.22
C PRO A 433 -0.33 -24.73 14.78
N LEU A 434 -0.61 -24.65 13.47
CA LEU A 434 -1.90 -25.06 12.93
C LEU A 434 -2.20 -26.52 13.28
N THR A 435 -3.41 -26.80 13.77
CA THR A 435 -3.79 -28.15 14.21
C THR A 435 -4.24 -29.04 13.05
N GLN A 436 -4.56 -28.45 11.90
CA GLN A 436 -4.95 -29.12 10.67
C GLN A 436 -4.47 -28.35 9.44
N ASP A 437 -4.51 -29.00 8.28
CA ASP A 437 -4.23 -28.35 7.01
C ASP A 437 -5.27 -27.25 6.78
N ALA A 438 -4.80 -26.07 6.40
CA ALA A 438 -5.62 -24.90 6.16
C ALA A 438 -5.25 -24.25 4.81
N ARG A 439 -6.16 -23.49 4.22
CA ARG A 439 -5.85 -22.59 3.11
C ARG A 439 -5.81 -21.16 3.63
N LEU A 440 -4.83 -20.37 3.19
CA LEU A 440 -4.82 -18.94 3.41
C LEU A 440 -5.83 -18.28 2.44
N GLU A 441 -6.79 -17.57 3.01
CA GLU A 441 -7.88 -16.91 2.27
C GLU A 441 -7.62 -15.41 2.13
N SER A 442 -7.24 -14.75 3.25
CA SER A 442 -6.89 -13.34 3.23
C SER A 442 -6.01 -12.94 4.42
N TYR A 443 -5.46 -11.74 4.34
CA TYR A 443 -4.70 -11.09 5.39
C TYR A 443 -5.12 -9.63 5.52
N SER A 444 -5.49 -9.20 6.73
CA SER A 444 -5.82 -7.80 7.01
C SER A 444 -4.89 -7.27 8.12
N PRO A 445 -3.93 -6.39 7.80
CA PRO A 445 -3.10 -5.74 8.81
C PRO A 445 -3.87 -4.63 9.53
N HIS A 446 -3.69 -4.51 10.84
CA HIS A 446 -4.26 -3.42 11.63
C HIS A 446 -3.26 -2.84 12.63
N ALA A 447 -3.02 -1.54 12.47
CA ALA A 447 -2.23 -0.69 13.35
C ALA A 447 -2.75 0.75 13.25
N HIS A 448 -2.34 1.62 14.16
CA HIS A 448 -2.64 3.04 14.11
C HIS A 448 -1.58 3.81 13.32
N SER A 449 -1.42 5.10 13.64
CA SER A 449 -0.67 6.08 12.86
C SER A 449 0.85 5.88 12.84
N ARG A 450 1.40 5.03 13.72
CA ARG A 450 2.84 4.76 13.81
C ARG A 450 3.23 3.51 13.03
N GLY A 451 2.27 2.65 12.65
CA GLY A 451 2.51 1.56 11.72
C GLY A 451 3.24 2.02 10.46
N LYS A 452 4.34 1.35 10.13
CA LYS A 452 5.24 1.69 9.00
C LYS A 452 5.26 0.59 7.94
N SER A 453 5.34 -0.67 8.38
CA SER A 453 5.24 -1.86 7.53
C SER A 453 4.73 -3.06 8.34
N MET A 454 4.08 -4.01 7.69
CA MET A 454 3.51 -5.19 8.34
C MET A 454 3.70 -6.44 7.47
N ASN A 455 4.24 -7.49 8.08
CA ASN A 455 4.67 -8.71 7.38
C ASN A 455 4.08 -9.96 8.03
N LEU A 456 3.83 -10.99 7.22
CA LEU A 456 3.44 -12.32 7.67
C LEU A 456 4.34 -13.39 7.03
N THR A 457 5.00 -14.20 7.86
CA THR A 457 5.86 -15.30 7.42
C THR A 457 5.31 -16.63 7.91
N ALA A 458 5.29 -17.65 7.05
CA ALA A 458 5.00 -19.03 7.44
C ALA A 458 6.30 -19.81 7.67
N THR A 459 6.41 -20.49 8.81
CA THR A 459 7.41 -21.55 9.05
C THR A 459 6.70 -22.90 8.96
N TYR A 460 7.05 -23.69 7.95
CA TYR A 460 6.47 -25.00 7.68
C TYR A 460 7.03 -26.09 8.62
N PRO A 461 6.35 -27.25 8.75
CA PRO A 461 6.80 -28.36 9.61
C PRO A 461 8.19 -28.92 9.26
N ASP A 462 8.65 -28.75 8.02
CA ASP A 462 9.97 -29.16 7.55
C ASP A 462 11.09 -28.13 7.87
N GLY A 463 10.73 -26.99 8.49
CA GLY A 463 11.63 -25.89 8.82
C GLY A 463 11.80 -24.87 7.70
N ARG A 464 11.21 -25.07 6.52
CA ARG A 464 11.20 -24.06 5.45
C ARG A 464 10.44 -22.82 5.91
N GLN A 465 10.95 -21.65 5.56
CA GLN A 465 10.28 -20.37 5.77
C GLN A 465 9.84 -19.76 4.45
N GLU A 466 8.72 -19.05 4.47
CA GLU A 466 8.19 -18.33 3.31
C GLU A 466 7.49 -17.06 3.79
N SER A 467 7.87 -15.92 3.22
CA SER A 467 7.10 -14.68 3.39
C SER A 467 5.80 -14.81 2.59
N LEU A 468 4.66 -14.72 3.28
CA LEU A 468 3.34 -14.81 2.66
C LEU A 468 2.91 -13.46 2.10
N ILE A 469 3.21 -12.38 2.82
CA ILE A 469 2.88 -11.00 2.44
C ILE A 469 3.86 -10.01 3.11
N ASN A 470 4.15 -8.94 2.38
CA ASN A 470 4.91 -7.78 2.87
C ASN A 470 4.16 -6.49 2.51
N VAL A 471 3.46 -5.90 3.49
CA VAL A 471 2.86 -4.57 3.35
C VAL A 471 3.93 -3.53 3.66
N ALA A 472 4.75 -3.27 2.65
CA ALA A 472 6.02 -2.54 2.79
C ALA A 472 5.84 -1.06 3.16
N ASN A 473 4.73 -0.44 2.75
CA ASN A 473 4.43 0.98 3.00
C ASN A 473 3.09 1.15 3.70
N PHE A 474 2.87 0.48 4.82
CA PHE A 474 1.60 0.54 5.55
C PHE A 474 1.14 2.00 5.77
N ASN A 475 -0.12 2.27 5.44
CA ASN A 475 -0.77 3.55 5.66
C ASN A 475 -2.02 3.33 6.50
N TYR A 476 -2.02 3.99 7.65
CA TYR A 476 -3.14 4.00 8.57
C TYR A 476 -4.49 4.41 7.94
N ASN A 477 -4.47 5.19 6.85
CA ASN A 477 -5.68 5.57 6.10
C ASN A 477 -6.15 4.49 5.12
N TRP A 478 -5.39 3.42 4.89
CA TRP A 478 -5.72 2.36 3.94
C TRP A 478 -5.39 1.00 4.53
N GLN A 479 -6.30 0.49 5.35
CA GLN A 479 -6.19 -0.80 6.02
C GLN A 479 -7.05 -1.82 5.27
N LEU A 480 -6.48 -2.37 4.19
CA LEU A 480 -7.15 -3.24 3.25
C LEU A 480 -7.20 -4.70 3.76
N ASP A 481 -8.11 -5.48 3.20
CA ASP A 481 -8.06 -6.94 3.27
C ASP A 481 -7.42 -7.48 1.98
N TYR A 482 -6.22 -8.05 2.09
CA TYR A 482 -5.50 -8.64 0.97
C TYR A 482 -6.02 -10.06 0.78
N ARG A 483 -6.79 -10.30 -0.28
CA ARG A 483 -7.34 -11.62 -0.60
C ARG A 483 -6.36 -12.44 -1.45
N ALA A 484 -6.19 -13.71 -1.14
CA ALA A 484 -5.32 -14.60 -1.92
C ALA A 484 -5.92 -14.79 -3.33
N ALA A 485 -5.10 -14.58 -4.36
CA ALA A 485 -5.53 -14.77 -5.77
C ALA A 485 -5.50 -16.24 -6.20
N SER A 486 -4.85 -17.10 -5.43
CA SER A 486 -4.71 -18.53 -5.69
C SER A 486 -4.67 -19.30 -4.39
N GLU A 487 -5.07 -20.57 -4.44
CA GLU A 487 -5.01 -21.46 -3.28
C GLU A 487 -3.59 -21.51 -2.68
N LYS A 488 -3.49 -21.15 -1.40
CA LYS A 488 -2.25 -21.24 -0.63
C LYS A 488 -2.43 -22.19 0.56
N LEU A 489 -1.97 -23.43 0.39
CA LEU A 489 -2.03 -24.46 1.44
C LEU A 489 -0.99 -24.20 2.54
N LEU A 490 -1.46 -24.23 3.79
CA LEU A 490 -0.69 -24.19 5.02
C LEU A 490 -0.89 -25.54 5.74
N PRO A 491 0.07 -26.48 5.63
CA PRO A 491 -0.03 -27.79 6.28
C PRO A 491 -0.15 -27.68 7.81
N ALA A 492 -0.78 -28.68 8.44
CA ALA A 492 -0.77 -28.84 9.88
C ALA A 492 0.65 -28.77 10.44
N GLY A 493 0.84 -28.05 11.54
CA GLY A 493 2.13 -27.75 12.15
C GLY A 493 2.81 -26.48 11.62
N THR A 494 2.26 -25.82 10.61
CA THR A 494 2.72 -24.50 10.17
C THR A 494 2.58 -23.49 11.31
N VAL A 495 3.60 -22.66 11.52
CA VAL A 495 3.59 -21.55 12.48
C VAL A 495 3.66 -20.24 11.70
N LEU A 496 2.74 -19.32 11.98
CA LEU A 496 2.72 -17.99 11.40
C LEU A 496 3.48 -17.03 12.32
N THR A 497 4.31 -16.16 11.74
CA THR A 497 5.01 -15.09 12.44
C THR A 497 4.55 -13.77 11.84
N ALA A 498 3.86 -12.96 12.65
CA ALA A 498 3.49 -11.59 12.36
C ALA A 498 4.59 -10.64 12.81
N GLU A 499 4.86 -9.60 12.02
CA GLU A 499 5.81 -8.53 12.33
C GLU A 499 5.18 -7.19 11.97
N THR A 500 5.33 -6.20 12.87
CA THR A 500 4.98 -4.80 12.62
C THR A 500 6.18 -3.94 12.93
N VAL A 501 6.52 -3.04 12.01
CA VAL A 501 7.49 -1.97 12.24
C VAL A 501 6.74 -0.68 12.51
N TYR A 502 7.11 0.02 13.58
CA TYR A 502 6.57 1.32 13.95
C TYR A 502 7.60 2.44 13.76
N ASP A 503 7.13 3.59 13.30
CA ASP A 503 7.87 4.85 13.22
C ASP A 503 7.25 5.87 14.18
N ASN A 504 7.76 5.89 15.41
CA ASN A 504 7.45 6.88 16.44
C ASN A 504 8.43 8.06 16.42
N SER A 505 9.11 8.31 15.30
CA SER A 505 9.97 9.48 15.14
C SER A 505 9.20 10.69 14.60
N SER A 506 9.86 11.85 14.64
CA SER A 506 9.39 13.09 13.98
C SER A 506 9.40 13.01 12.44
N SER A 507 9.96 11.95 11.86
CA SER A 507 9.97 11.74 10.41
C SER A 507 8.67 11.14 9.88
N ASN A 508 7.86 10.51 10.75
CA ASN A 508 6.54 10.02 10.39
C ASN A 508 5.54 11.20 10.31
N PRO A 509 4.97 11.52 9.12
CA PRO A 509 4.01 12.63 8.98
C PRO A 509 2.69 12.41 9.72
N PHE A 510 2.38 11.17 10.10
CA PHE A 510 1.18 10.83 10.87
C PHE A 510 1.42 10.83 12.38
N ASN A 511 2.65 11.03 12.84
CA ASN A 511 2.96 11.07 14.26
C ASN A 511 2.62 12.42 14.87
N ALA A 512 1.58 12.46 15.71
CA ALA A 512 1.12 13.68 16.36
C ALA A 512 2.05 14.17 17.49
N ASP A 513 2.76 13.25 18.16
CA ASP A 513 3.66 13.55 19.27
C ASP A 513 4.78 12.48 19.37
N PRO A 514 5.98 12.77 18.83
CA PRO A 514 7.10 11.81 18.82
C PRO A 514 7.82 11.69 20.18
N ASP A 515 7.56 12.58 21.14
CA ASP A 515 8.24 12.57 22.44
C ASP A 515 7.56 11.64 23.46
N GLN A 516 6.42 11.05 23.08
CA GLN A 516 5.70 10.09 23.92
C GLN A 516 6.16 8.66 23.66
N THR A 517 6.24 7.87 24.73
CA THR A 517 6.25 6.41 24.65
C THR A 517 4.82 5.93 24.52
N LEU A 518 4.56 5.00 23.61
CA LEU A 518 3.21 4.51 23.32
C LEU A 518 3.00 3.10 23.87
N ASP A 519 1.84 2.90 24.48
CA ASP A 519 1.33 1.61 24.91
C ASP A 519 0.20 1.12 23.98
N ALA A 520 -0.25 -0.12 24.18
CA ALA A 520 -1.33 -0.71 23.41
C ALA A 520 -2.71 -0.15 23.84
N SER A 521 -3.52 0.32 22.89
CA SER A 521 -4.93 0.71 23.11
C SER A 521 -5.65 0.88 21.78
N TYR A 522 -6.99 0.80 21.79
CA TYR A 522 -7.86 1.02 20.64
C TYR A 522 -7.99 2.49 20.19
N SER A 523 -7.47 3.45 20.98
CA SER A 523 -7.40 4.85 20.59
C SER A 523 -6.28 5.11 19.58
N ASP A 524 -6.55 5.91 18.55
CA ASP A 524 -5.55 6.33 17.53
C ASP A 524 -4.37 7.13 18.09
N GLN A 525 -4.52 7.66 19.31
CA GLN A 525 -3.43 8.36 19.99
C GLN A 525 -2.38 7.38 20.53
N SER A 526 -2.78 6.13 20.77
CA SER A 526 -1.95 4.99 21.16
C SER A 526 -1.64 4.11 19.94
N GLU A 527 -1.20 2.87 20.16
CA GLU A 527 -0.98 1.91 19.07
C GLU A 527 -1.63 0.54 19.27
N MET A 528 -1.72 -0.23 18.19
CA MET A 528 -2.16 -1.61 18.17
C MET A 528 -1.19 -2.48 17.36
N PHE A 529 -1.02 -3.72 17.79
CA PHE A 529 -0.40 -4.79 17.01
C PHE A 529 -1.48 -5.81 16.73
N VAL A 530 -2.08 -5.79 15.54
CA VAL A 530 -3.11 -6.75 15.17
C VAL A 530 -2.91 -7.21 13.74
N HIS A 531 -2.86 -8.53 13.57
CA HIS A 531 -2.80 -9.18 12.26
C HIS A 531 -3.95 -10.17 12.17
N PHE A 532 -4.90 -9.91 11.26
CA PHE A 532 -5.97 -10.85 10.95
C PHE A 532 -5.55 -11.77 9.81
N VAL A 533 -5.39 -13.06 10.09
CA VAL A 533 -5.07 -14.07 9.08
C VAL A 533 -6.27 -14.96 8.89
N ARG A 534 -6.99 -14.78 7.78
CA ARG A 534 -8.16 -15.58 7.47
C ARG A 534 -7.73 -16.88 6.80
N ILE A 535 -8.15 -18.00 7.36
CA ILE A 535 -7.89 -19.33 6.84
C ILE A 535 -9.17 -20.13 6.67
N SER A 536 -9.18 -21.08 5.75
CA SER A 536 -10.23 -22.09 5.66
C SER A 536 -9.70 -23.48 5.98
N GLU A 537 -10.44 -24.22 6.79
CA GLU A 537 -10.06 -25.55 7.25
C GLU A 537 -11.17 -26.55 6.95
N SER A 538 -10.83 -27.81 6.66
CA SER A 538 -11.84 -28.84 6.40
C SER A 538 -12.69 -29.11 7.64
N LEU A 539 -14.02 -29.04 7.47
CA LEU A 539 -14.95 -29.56 8.47
C LEU A 539 -14.82 -31.09 8.47
N ARG A 540 -14.12 -31.67 9.45
CA ARG A 540 -13.98 -33.13 9.58
C ARG A 540 -15.37 -33.78 9.63
N GLY A 541 -15.78 -34.40 8.51
CA GLY A 541 -17.11 -35.00 8.33
C GLY A 541 -17.54 -35.12 6.86
N ALA A 542 -17.02 -34.27 5.97
CA ALA A 542 -17.15 -34.46 4.52
C ALA A 542 -16.17 -35.56 4.09
N ALA A 543 -16.67 -36.80 4.00
CA ALA A 543 -15.89 -37.94 3.57
C ALA A 543 -15.13 -37.62 2.26
N ARG A 544 -13.80 -37.85 2.27
CA ARG A 544 -13.06 -38.08 1.04
C ARG A 544 -13.77 -39.21 0.31
N THR A 545 -14.51 -38.89 -0.74
CA THR A 545 -14.96 -39.93 -1.67
C THR A 545 -13.71 -40.36 -2.45
N PRO A 546 -13.44 -41.67 -2.58
CA PRO A 546 -12.16 -42.21 -3.04
C PRO A 546 -11.70 -41.70 -4.41
#